data_AF-A0A2V9K3F1-F1
#
_entry.id   AF-A0A2V9K3F1-F1
#
_cell.length_a   1.000
_cell.length_b   1.000
_cell.length_c   1.000
_cell.angle_alpha   90.00
_cell.angle_beta   90.00
_cell.angle_gamma   90.00
#
_symmetry.space_group_name_H-M   'P 1'
#
loop_
_entity.id
_entity.type
_entity.pdbx_description
1 polymer ?
#
loop_
_entity_poly.entity_id
_entity_poly.type
_entity_poly.pdbx_seq_one_letter_code
_entity_poly.pdbx_strand_id
1 'polypeptide(L)'
;MLSRPGKLRTRGRRGLSSRKFLILPFRFWVIISSKGALVALLRWRGPAAQPLRGADSMVWRVRKPFRVFARGTSLRRRVAYSLAIVRVILVPVIFLAIYYLFAMGRIVDQIVSVNAPVATEAGQILAEMQNAQLAQSNYFLLHDPKYLQENREAMAKIDGLLASCANQQPEEHATIQIIGDQVKLYRHRLDEAVARMGRLEPGTPGQIEDVVRAYEKDLNDIIKHGDNRPPAELLEDIGDRVSSFDLEVTQRMVAEDPAFRQIAFDLESSNSQIQRLSADLRDRSWQRVEREHAETRQLVRRAELVLLIVSGIILVVSILVSFILPRAVVKPLVDLRQAIDHAVSGDYDVEINVEGEGEVVELASSIRELIGHLRGTRTRLLGRGR
;
A
#
# COMPACT_ATOMS: atom_id res chain seq x y z
N MET A 1 -43.37 -49.10 16.11
CA MET A 1 -41.90 -49.26 16.10
C MET A 1 -41.27 -47.89 15.88
N LEU A 2 -40.59 -47.40 16.91
CA LEU A 2 -39.97 -46.07 16.98
C LEU A 2 -38.66 -46.04 16.19
N SER A 3 -38.53 -45.11 15.23
CA SER A 3 -37.23 -44.77 14.65
C SER A 3 -36.91 -43.30 14.97
N ARG A 4 -35.72 -43.12 15.53
CA ARG A 4 -35.22 -41.91 16.19
C ARG A 4 -34.85 -40.81 15.18
N PRO A 5 -35.05 -39.52 15.50
CA PRO A 5 -34.46 -38.44 14.71
C PRO A 5 -32.99 -38.23 15.09
N GLY A 6 -32.12 -38.19 14.07
CA GLY A 6 -30.70 -37.90 14.20
C GLY A 6 -30.46 -36.44 14.61
N LYS A 7 -29.71 -36.27 15.71
CA LYS A 7 -29.19 -34.98 16.17
C LYS A 7 -28.18 -34.42 15.14
N LEU A 8 -28.57 -33.38 14.42
CA LEU A 8 -27.64 -32.52 13.69
C LEU A 8 -26.82 -31.70 14.69
N ARG A 9 -25.54 -32.01 14.74
CA ARG A 9 -24.52 -31.41 15.61
C ARG A 9 -24.13 -30.06 15.01
N THR A 10 -24.65 -28.97 15.59
CA THR A 10 -24.25 -27.60 15.29
C THR A 10 -22.76 -27.40 15.59
N ARG A 11 -21.94 -27.34 14.54
CA ARG A 11 -20.51 -27.04 14.63
C ARG A 11 -20.35 -25.53 14.80
N GLY A 12 -19.99 -25.12 16.01
CA GLY A 12 -19.87 -23.72 16.40
C GLY A 12 -18.96 -22.89 15.50
N ARG A 13 -19.49 -21.74 15.07
CA ARG A 13 -18.72 -20.57 14.64
C ARG A 13 -17.78 -20.18 15.79
N ARG A 14 -16.50 -20.58 15.66
CA ARG A 14 -15.42 -19.97 16.44
C ARG A 14 -15.20 -18.56 15.88
N GLY A 15 -15.29 -17.59 16.78
CA GLY A 15 -15.09 -16.18 16.47
C GLY A 15 -13.75 -15.93 15.80
N LEU A 16 -13.77 -15.06 14.78
CA LEU A 16 -12.58 -14.40 14.29
C LEU A 16 -12.07 -13.50 15.42
N SER A 17 -11.12 -14.07 16.17
CA SER A 17 -10.21 -13.34 17.04
C SER A 17 -9.55 -12.23 16.23
N SER A 18 -9.84 -10.99 16.63
CA SER A 18 -9.02 -9.80 16.53
C SER A 18 -7.59 -10.09 16.04
N ARG A 19 -7.36 -9.93 14.74
CA ARG A 19 -6.00 -9.86 14.19
C ARG A 19 -5.44 -8.52 14.65
N LYS A 20 -4.74 -8.56 15.78
CA LYS A 20 -3.77 -7.54 16.16
C LYS A 20 -2.84 -7.36 14.97
N PHE A 21 -2.96 -6.24 14.27
CA PHE A 21 -1.93 -5.77 13.36
C PHE A 21 -0.68 -5.58 14.21
N LEU A 22 0.22 -6.56 14.11
CA LEU A 22 1.56 -6.46 14.64
C LEU A 22 2.24 -5.36 13.80
N ILE A 23 2.26 -4.14 14.34
CA ILE A 23 3.09 -3.05 13.84
C ILE A 23 4.53 -3.54 14.02
N LEU A 24 5.07 -4.15 12.97
CA LEU A 24 6.49 -4.44 12.85
C LEU A 24 7.23 -3.11 13.04
N PRO A 25 8.14 -3.00 14.02
CA PRO A 25 8.98 -1.82 14.10
C PRO A 25 9.83 -1.79 12.83
N PHE A 26 9.61 -0.76 12.02
CA PHE A 26 10.49 -0.34 10.94
C PHE A 26 11.90 -0.18 11.53
N ARG A 27 12.68 -1.27 11.52
CA ARG A 27 14.11 -1.21 11.81
C ARG A 27 14.72 -0.48 10.64
N PHE A 28 14.92 0.82 10.83
CA PHE A 28 15.81 1.65 10.04
C PHE A 28 17.18 0.97 10.01
N TRP A 29 17.41 0.12 9.02
CA TRP A 29 18.74 -0.31 8.65
C TRP A 29 19.33 0.90 7.91
N VAL A 30 19.90 1.82 8.69
CA VAL A 30 20.84 2.80 8.15
C VAL A 30 22.03 1.98 7.68
N ILE A 31 22.00 1.61 6.40
CA ILE A 31 23.19 1.18 5.67
C ILE A 31 24.09 2.42 5.61
N ILE A 32 24.89 2.60 6.66
CA ILE A 32 26.16 3.29 6.56
C ILE A 32 27.03 2.32 5.74
N SER A 33 26.81 2.29 4.43
CA SER A 33 27.73 1.63 3.50
C SER A 33 29.01 2.43 3.57
N SER A 34 30.01 1.77 4.14
CA SER A 34 31.37 2.22 4.35
C SER A 34 32.03 2.63 3.04
N LYS A 35 31.82 3.87 2.58
CA LYS A 35 32.72 4.55 1.64
C LYS A 35 34.03 4.99 2.32
N GLY A 36 34.63 4.09 3.10
CA GLY A 36 35.86 4.32 3.85
C GLY A 36 36.98 3.31 3.58
N ALA A 37 36.79 2.33 2.70
CA ALA A 37 37.76 1.24 2.50
C ALA A 37 38.39 1.18 1.09
N LEU A 38 38.07 2.10 0.17
CA LEU A 38 38.44 1.97 -1.25
C LEU A 38 39.31 3.11 -1.81
N VAL A 39 40.10 3.77 -0.95
CA VAL A 39 41.18 4.70 -1.37
C VAL A 39 42.57 4.27 -0.85
N ALA A 40 42.68 3.08 -0.25
CA ALA A 40 43.95 2.55 0.27
C ALA A 40 44.73 1.67 -0.73
N LEU A 41 44.35 1.66 -2.02
CA LEU A 41 44.88 0.71 -3.00
C LEU A 41 45.43 1.40 -4.25
N LEU A 42 46.38 2.33 -4.06
CA LEU A 42 47.21 2.86 -5.15
C LEU A 42 48.47 3.61 -4.66
N ARG A 43 49.27 3.01 -3.75
CA ARG A 43 50.70 3.38 -3.63
C ARG A 43 51.53 2.41 -2.78
N TRP A 44 51.72 1.19 -3.28
CA TRP A 44 52.83 0.36 -2.83
C TRP A 44 53.98 0.56 -3.82
N ARG A 45 55.01 1.31 -3.42
CA ARG A 45 56.26 1.52 -4.18
C ARG A 45 57.39 1.01 -3.28
N GLY A 46 58.07 -0.03 -3.76
CA GLY A 46 59.16 -0.70 -3.04
C GLY A 46 60.42 0.16 -2.86
N PRO A 47 61.42 -0.36 -2.12
CA PRO A 47 62.60 0.36 -1.68
C PRO A 47 63.73 0.25 -2.72
N ALA A 48 64.45 1.34 -2.99
CA ALA A 48 65.88 1.35 -3.34
C ALA A 48 66.37 2.76 -3.69
N ALA A 49 67.68 2.94 -3.48
CA ALA A 49 68.55 4.06 -3.85
C ALA A 49 68.63 5.23 -2.85
N GLN A 50 69.54 5.05 -1.88
CA GLN A 50 70.31 6.13 -1.29
C GLN A 50 71.20 6.79 -2.35
N PRO A 51 71.32 8.13 -2.35
CA PRO A 51 72.55 8.79 -2.71
C PRO A 51 73.22 9.38 -1.46
N LEU A 52 74.51 9.04 -1.34
CA LEU A 52 75.48 9.61 -0.43
C LEU A 52 75.75 11.09 -0.73
N ARG A 53 76.31 11.75 0.30
CA ARG A 53 77.11 12.99 0.29
C ARG A 53 76.39 14.32 0.10
N GLY A 54 76.37 15.06 1.20
CA GLY A 54 77.34 16.14 1.36
C GLY A 54 76.88 17.51 0.85
N ALA A 55 76.26 18.28 1.75
CA ALA A 55 76.40 19.73 1.82
C ALA A 55 75.76 20.20 3.13
N ASP A 56 76.60 20.62 4.08
CA ASP A 56 76.19 21.45 5.21
C ASP A 56 75.62 22.77 4.68
N SER A 57 74.32 22.77 4.41
CA SER A 57 73.57 24.01 4.26
C SER A 57 73.12 24.42 5.65
N MET A 58 73.58 25.59 6.11
CA MET A 58 72.99 26.32 7.22
C MET A 58 71.48 26.45 6.94
N VAL A 59 70.71 25.55 7.52
CA VAL A 59 69.25 25.63 7.52
C VAL A 59 68.89 26.85 8.35
N TRP A 60 68.73 27.98 7.68
CA TRP A 60 68.04 29.14 8.22
C TRP A 60 66.64 28.66 8.64
N ARG A 61 66.49 28.34 9.93
CA ARG A 61 65.19 28.11 10.57
C ARG A 61 64.47 29.46 10.57
N VAL A 62 63.84 29.77 9.44
CA VAL A 62 62.85 30.85 9.37
C VAL A 62 61.74 30.46 10.33
N ARG A 63 61.76 31.06 11.53
CA ARG A 63 60.74 30.93 12.57
C ARG A 63 59.42 31.36 11.94
N LYS A 64 58.58 30.41 11.55
CA LYS A 64 57.23 30.72 11.08
C LYS A 64 56.38 31.00 12.32
N PRO A 65 55.88 32.23 12.53
CA PRO A 65 54.96 32.49 13.64
C PRO A 65 53.70 31.67 13.45
N PHE A 66 53.34 30.86 14.45
CA PHE A 66 52.08 30.12 14.49
C PHE A 66 50.95 31.09 14.79
N ARG A 67 50.37 31.70 13.75
CA ARG A 67 49.14 32.50 13.88
C ARG A 67 47.93 31.57 13.84
N VAL A 68 47.39 31.27 15.02
CA VAL A 68 46.14 30.51 15.16
C VAL A 68 44.98 31.49 15.10
N PHE A 69 44.46 31.73 13.89
CA PHE A 69 43.27 32.54 13.69
C PHE A 69 42.02 31.72 14.01
N ALA A 70 41.49 31.89 15.22
CA ALA A 70 40.19 31.33 15.62
C ALA A 70 39.09 32.40 15.51
N ARG A 71 38.92 33.01 14.33
CA ARG A 71 37.76 33.86 14.07
C ARG A 71 36.51 33.00 14.00
N GLY A 72 35.77 32.90 15.10
CA GLY A 72 34.37 32.50 15.03
C GLY A 72 33.74 32.11 16.36
N THR A 73 32.44 32.41 16.45
CA THR A 73 31.47 32.09 17.50
C THR A 73 31.74 30.83 18.34
N SER A 74 31.39 30.91 19.64
CA SER A 74 31.44 29.83 20.65
C SER A 74 31.06 28.43 20.09
N LEU A 75 31.81 27.41 20.49
CA LEU A 75 31.63 26.03 20.04
C LEU A 75 30.25 25.48 20.45
N ARG A 76 29.78 25.81 21.67
CA ARG A 76 28.38 25.60 22.09
C ARG A 76 27.35 26.21 21.13
N ARG A 77 27.53 27.46 20.71
CA ARG A 77 26.60 28.10 19.76
C ARG A 77 26.60 27.38 18.42
N ARG A 78 27.75 26.94 17.91
CA ARG A 78 27.84 26.18 16.65
C ARG A 78 27.14 24.83 16.72
N VAL A 79 27.31 24.09 17.82
CA VAL A 79 26.59 22.83 18.06
C VAL A 79 25.09 23.06 18.20
N ALA A 80 24.69 24.13 18.90
CA ALA A 80 23.28 24.51 19.00
C ALA A 80 22.69 24.87 17.63
N TYR A 81 23.41 25.63 16.81
CA TYR A 81 22.99 25.98 15.44
C TYR A 81 22.91 24.76 14.53
N SER A 82 23.89 23.85 14.56
CA SER A 82 23.82 22.63 13.75
C SER A 82 22.64 21.75 14.14
N LEU A 83 22.38 21.60 15.45
CA LEU A 83 21.23 20.85 15.96
C LEU A 83 19.90 21.53 15.64
N ALA A 84 19.83 22.87 15.70
CA ALA A 84 18.67 23.65 15.31
C ALA A 84 18.38 23.49 13.80
N ILE A 85 19.40 23.59 12.95
CA ILE A 85 19.28 23.40 11.49
C ILE A 85 18.77 21.99 11.19
N VAL A 86 19.34 20.95 11.82
CA VAL A 86 18.88 19.57 11.63
C VAL A 86 17.41 19.44 12.04
N ARG A 87 16.98 20.01 13.18
CA ARG A 87 15.57 19.98 13.60
C ARG A 87 14.65 20.72 12.63
N VAL A 88 15.06 21.88 12.13
CA VAL A 88 14.29 22.68 11.18
C VAL A 88 14.07 21.91 9.87
N ILE A 89 15.02 21.08 9.44
CA ILE A 89 14.85 20.23 8.25
C ILE A 89 14.04 18.98 8.58
N LEU A 90 14.33 18.31 9.69
CA LEU A 90 13.77 16.99 10.01
C LEU A 90 12.29 17.07 10.40
N VAL A 91 11.86 18.14 11.08
CA VAL A 91 10.46 18.31 11.51
C VAL A 91 9.48 18.36 10.32
N PRO A 92 9.65 19.24 9.30
CA PRO A 92 8.80 19.25 8.12
C PRO A 92 8.74 17.91 7.40
N VAL A 93 9.86 17.19 7.33
CA VAL A 93 9.95 15.88 6.66
C VAL A 93 9.11 14.83 7.38
N ILE A 94 9.17 14.81 8.72
CA ILE A 94 8.33 13.91 9.52
C ILE A 94 6.85 14.28 9.35
N PHE A 95 6.49 15.57 9.43
CA PHE A 95 5.11 16.01 9.24
C PHE A 95 4.57 15.65 7.86
N LEU A 96 5.39 15.84 6.82
CA LEU A 96 5.05 15.48 5.46
C LEU A 96 4.83 13.96 5.31
N ALA A 97 5.72 13.15 5.90
CA ALA A 97 5.58 11.69 5.88
C ALA A 97 4.28 11.24 6.58
N ILE A 98 3.97 11.82 7.74
CA ILE A 98 2.73 11.55 8.48
C ILE A 98 1.51 11.96 7.64
N TYR A 99 1.53 13.14 7.02
CA TYR A 99 0.46 13.62 6.16
C TYR A 99 0.15 12.64 5.02
N TYR A 100 1.18 12.19 4.29
CA TYR A 100 1.00 11.23 3.20
C TYR A 100 0.51 9.86 3.68
N LEU A 101 0.96 9.40 4.84
CA LEU A 101 0.51 8.14 5.43
C LEU A 101 -0.99 8.20 5.76
N PHE A 102 -1.47 9.31 6.33
CA PHE A 102 -2.90 9.52 6.60
C PHE A 102 -3.73 9.68 5.32
N ALA A 103 -3.23 10.44 4.33
CA ALA A 103 -3.92 10.63 3.06
C ALA A 103 -4.09 9.29 2.31
N MET A 104 -3.02 8.50 2.23
CA MET A 104 -3.06 7.16 1.63
C MET A 104 -3.99 6.22 2.43
N GLY A 105 -3.91 6.27 3.76
CA GLY A 105 -4.74 5.45 4.64
C GLY A 105 -6.24 5.66 4.39
N ARG A 106 -6.69 6.92 4.23
CA ARG A 106 -8.10 7.23 3.95
C ARG A 106 -8.59 6.69 2.61
N ILE A 107 -7.79 6.83 1.55
CA ILE A 107 -8.18 6.37 0.21
C ILE A 107 -8.23 4.85 0.15
N VAL A 108 -7.21 4.19 0.71
CA VAL A 108 -7.19 2.71 0.77
C VAL A 108 -8.35 2.17 1.58
N ASP A 109 -8.68 2.81 2.70
CA ASP A 109 -9.81 2.40 3.53
C ASP A 109 -11.13 2.52 2.77
N GLN A 110 -11.35 3.59 2.01
CA GLN A 110 -12.56 3.77 1.19
C GLN A 110 -12.66 2.74 0.05
N ILE A 111 -11.57 2.49 -0.68
CA ILE A 111 -11.53 1.48 -1.75
C ILE A 111 -11.85 0.09 -1.20
N VAL A 112 -11.20 -0.30 -0.11
CA VAL A 112 -11.25 -1.67 0.44
C VAL A 112 -12.54 -1.92 1.23
N SER A 113 -13.06 -0.93 1.95
CA SER A 113 -14.22 -1.13 2.84
C SER A 113 -15.56 -0.86 2.18
N VAL A 114 -15.61 -0.05 1.12
CA VAL A 114 -16.87 0.36 0.48
C VAL A 114 -16.97 -0.10 -0.97
N ASN A 115 -16.08 0.38 -1.84
CA ASN A 115 -16.30 0.22 -3.28
C ASN A 115 -16.06 -1.21 -3.79
N ALA A 116 -15.00 -1.88 -3.33
CA ALA A 116 -14.71 -3.25 -3.74
C ALA A 116 -15.73 -4.28 -3.21
N PRO A 117 -16.19 -4.20 -1.96
CA PRO A 117 -17.28 -5.03 -1.46
C PRO A 117 -18.57 -4.87 -2.27
N VAL A 118 -19.04 -3.63 -2.52
CA VAL A 118 -20.26 -3.41 -3.32
C VAL A 118 -20.15 -3.98 -4.72
N ALA A 119 -19.01 -3.79 -5.40
CA ALA A 119 -18.79 -4.37 -6.73
C ALA A 119 -18.83 -5.91 -6.70
N THR A 120 -18.27 -6.52 -5.65
CA THR A 120 -18.28 -7.97 -5.46
C THR A 120 -19.67 -8.49 -5.14
N GLU A 121 -20.40 -7.82 -4.26
CA GLU A 121 -21.78 -8.14 -3.87
C GLU A 121 -22.74 -8.00 -5.06
N ALA A 122 -22.62 -6.95 -5.87
CA ALA A 122 -23.38 -6.80 -7.11
C ALA A 122 -23.08 -7.94 -8.11
N GLY A 123 -21.84 -8.39 -8.20
CA GLY A 123 -21.47 -9.59 -8.96
C GLY A 123 -22.10 -10.87 -8.40
N GLN A 124 -22.20 -11.01 -7.08
CA GLN A 124 -22.87 -12.15 -6.43
C GLN A 124 -24.39 -12.12 -6.65
N ILE A 125 -25.02 -10.94 -6.68
CA ILE A 125 -26.44 -10.79 -7.01
C ILE A 125 -26.71 -11.34 -8.42
N LEU A 126 -25.86 -11.03 -9.39
CA LEU A 126 -25.98 -11.58 -10.76
C LEU A 126 -25.91 -13.11 -10.76
N ALA A 127 -24.92 -13.69 -10.05
CA ALA A 127 -24.73 -15.13 -9.98
C ALA A 127 -25.90 -15.85 -9.27
N GLU A 128 -26.38 -15.29 -8.16
CA GLU A 128 -27.54 -15.86 -7.44
C GLU A 128 -28.85 -15.68 -8.23
N MET A 129 -28.98 -14.62 -9.03
CA MET A 129 -30.14 -14.44 -9.92
C MET A 129 -30.15 -15.51 -11.01
N GLN A 130 -29.00 -15.83 -11.60
CA GLN A 130 -28.87 -16.94 -12.55
C GLN A 130 -29.21 -18.29 -11.90
N ASN A 131 -28.72 -18.55 -10.67
CA ASN A 131 -29.09 -19.75 -9.93
C ASN A 131 -30.60 -19.84 -9.69
N ALA A 132 -31.22 -18.72 -9.33
CA ALA A 132 -32.65 -18.65 -9.11
C ALA A 132 -33.44 -18.94 -10.41
N GLN A 133 -33.01 -18.36 -11.54
CA GLN A 133 -33.60 -18.64 -12.85
C GLN A 133 -33.49 -20.12 -13.20
N LEU A 134 -32.31 -20.74 -13.05
CA LEU A 134 -32.13 -22.17 -13.29
C LEU A 134 -33.04 -23.03 -12.40
N ALA A 135 -33.17 -22.66 -11.11
CA ALA A 135 -34.07 -23.34 -10.19
C ALA A 135 -35.55 -23.13 -10.56
N GLN A 136 -35.94 -21.96 -11.06
CA GLN A 136 -37.28 -21.70 -11.59
C GLN A 136 -37.57 -22.61 -12.78
N SER A 137 -36.69 -22.64 -13.79
CA SER A 137 -36.87 -23.46 -14.99
C SER A 137 -36.94 -24.94 -14.64
N ASN A 138 -36.08 -25.42 -13.74
CA ASN A 138 -36.12 -26.79 -13.25
C ASN A 138 -37.42 -27.11 -12.50
N TYR A 139 -37.93 -26.18 -11.69
CA TYR A 139 -39.22 -26.34 -11.02
C TYR A 139 -40.37 -26.44 -12.03
N PHE A 140 -40.39 -25.57 -13.04
CA PHE A 140 -41.43 -25.57 -14.08
C PHE A 140 -41.41 -26.85 -14.92
N LEU A 141 -40.24 -27.42 -15.16
CA LEU A 141 -40.09 -28.70 -15.87
C LEU A 141 -40.49 -29.90 -15.00
N LEU A 142 -39.93 -29.98 -13.79
CA LEU A 142 -39.94 -31.21 -13.00
C LEU A 142 -41.01 -31.24 -11.91
N HIS A 143 -41.62 -30.09 -11.61
CA HIS A 143 -42.59 -29.90 -10.53
C HIS A 143 -42.07 -30.33 -9.14
N ASP A 144 -40.75 -30.46 -8.97
CA ASP A 144 -40.13 -30.86 -7.70
C ASP A 144 -40.00 -29.64 -6.76
N PRO A 145 -40.65 -29.65 -5.58
CA PRO A 145 -40.60 -28.54 -4.63
C PRO A 145 -39.19 -28.19 -4.15
N LYS A 146 -38.20 -29.09 -4.30
CA LYS A 146 -36.79 -28.81 -4.02
C LYS A 146 -36.28 -27.60 -4.80
N TYR A 147 -36.59 -27.50 -6.09
CA TYR A 147 -36.11 -26.38 -6.92
C TYR A 147 -36.80 -25.06 -6.58
N LEU A 148 -38.08 -25.10 -6.20
CA LEU A 148 -38.77 -23.91 -5.70
C LEU A 148 -38.10 -23.40 -4.40
N GLN A 149 -37.68 -24.31 -3.52
CA GLN A 149 -36.95 -23.95 -2.31
C GLN A 149 -35.58 -23.36 -2.62
N GLU A 150 -34.82 -23.95 -3.56
CA GLU A 150 -33.54 -23.41 -4.02
C GLU A 150 -33.67 -21.99 -4.59
N ASN A 151 -34.70 -21.73 -5.41
CA ASN A 151 -35.01 -20.40 -5.91
C ASN A 151 -35.27 -19.40 -4.77
N ARG A 152 -36.11 -19.77 -3.79
CA ARG A 152 -36.43 -18.92 -2.64
C ARG A 152 -35.19 -18.61 -1.79
N GLU A 153 -34.31 -19.59 -1.62
CA GLU A 153 -33.03 -19.41 -0.92
C GLU A 153 -32.10 -18.45 -1.65
N ALA A 154 -31.98 -18.58 -2.99
CA ALA A 154 -31.21 -17.64 -3.80
C ALA A 154 -31.77 -16.21 -3.70
N MET A 155 -33.10 -16.05 -3.77
CA MET A 155 -33.76 -14.74 -3.60
C MET A 155 -33.54 -14.14 -2.21
N ALA A 156 -33.57 -14.94 -1.16
CA ALA A 156 -33.27 -14.48 0.20
C ALA A 156 -31.81 -14.03 0.36
N LYS A 157 -30.86 -14.68 -0.32
CA LYS A 157 -29.47 -14.21 -0.36
C LYS A 157 -29.35 -12.88 -1.11
N ILE A 158 -30.06 -12.72 -2.24
CA ILE A 158 -30.09 -11.46 -3.00
C ILE A 158 -30.59 -10.32 -2.10
N ASP A 159 -31.66 -10.52 -1.33
CA ASP A 159 -32.13 -9.52 -0.36
C ASP A 159 -31.05 -9.13 0.67
N GLY A 160 -30.31 -10.13 1.19
CA GLY A 160 -29.22 -9.91 2.12
C GLY A 160 -28.05 -9.12 1.52
N LEU A 161 -27.70 -9.42 0.26
CA LEU A 161 -26.68 -8.69 -0.50
C LEU A 161 -27.13 -7.26 -0.78
N LEU A 162 -28.38 -7.04 -1.20
CA LEU A 162 -28.93 -5.70 -1.45
C LEU A 162 -28.93 -4.85 -0.17
N ALA A 163 -29.27 -5.43 0.98
CA ALA A 163 -29.20 -4.72 2.26
C ALA A 163 -27.75 -4.37 2.65
N SER A 164 -26.79 -5.23 2.34
CA SER A 164 -25.36 -4.95 2.56
C SER A 164 -24.88 -3.79 1.68
N CYS A 165 -25.16 -3.85 0.37
CA CYS A 165 -24.88 -2.77 -0.58
C CYS A 165 -25.48 -1.43 -0.12
N ALA A 166 -26.74 -1.43 0.32
CA ALA A 166 -27.45 -0.22 0.74
C ALA A 166 -26.78 0.46 1.96
N ASN A 167 -26.27 -0.34 2.90
CA ASN A 167 -25.57 0.17 4.08
C ASN A 167 -24.16 0.68 3.75
N GLN A 168 -23.47 0.07 2.79
CA GLN A 168 -22.12 0.44 2.40
C GLN A 168 -22.11 1.69 1.51
N GLN A 169 -23.09 1.82 0.59
CA GLN A 169 -23.11 2.89 -0.41
C GLN A 169 -24.45 3.64 -0.47
N PRO A 170 -24.64 4.66 0.40
CA PRO A 170 -25.87 5.45 0.44
C PRO A 170 -26.20 6.18 -0.87
N GLU A 171 -25.20 6.48 -1.69
CA GLU A 171 -25.38 7.14 -2.99
C GLU A 171 -26.12 6.27 -4.01
N GLU A 172 -26.08 4.94 -3.86
CA GLU A 172 -26.73 3.98 -4.77
C GLU A 172 -28.08 3.47 -4.24
N HIS A 173 -28.58 4.03 -3.12
CA HIS A 173 -29.80 3.57 -2.47
C HIS A 173 -30.99 3.47 -3.42
N ALA A 174 -31.15 4.45 -4.32
CA ALA A 174 -32.23 4.46 -5.29
C ALA A 174 -32.15 3.28 -6.27
N THR A 175 -30.96 3.02 -6.84
CA THR A 175 -30.73 1.87 -7.73
C THR A 175 -31.00 0.56 -6.99
N ILE A 176 -30.44 0.42 -5.78
CA ILE A 176 -30.57 -0.78 -4.94
C ILE A 176 -32.03 -1.02 -4.56
N GLN A 177 -32.78 0.03 -4.26
CA GLN A 177 -34.21 -0.06 -3.97
C GLN A 177 -35.00 -0.54 -5.19
N ILE A 178 -34.72 -0.03 -6.39
CA ILE A 178 -35.36 -0.50 -7.62
C ILE A 178 -35.08 -2.00 -7.83
N ILE A 179 -33.84 -2.44 -7.65
CA ILE A 179 -33.50 -3.87 -7.74
C ILE A 179 -34.31 -4.67 -6.70
N GLY A 180 -34.36 -4.20 -5.45
CA GLY A 180 -35.12 -4.84 -4.38
C GLY A 180 -36.62 -4.94 -4.68
N ASP A 181 -37.21 -3.92 -5.31
CA ASP A 181 -38.62 -3.94 -5.70
C ASP A 181 -38.87 -4.89 -6.88
N GLN A 182 -37.93 -5.01 -7.83
CA GLN A 182 -38.00 -6.03 -8.88
C GLN A 182 -37.85 -7.45 -8.31
N VAL A 183 -36.99 -7.67 -7.31
CA VAL A 183 -36.86 -8.98 -6.63
C VAL A 183 -38.15 -9.35 -5.89
N LYS A 184 -38.87 -8.39 -5.30
CA LYS A 184 -40.18 -8.63 -4.70
C LYS A 184 -41.24 -8.96 -5.75
N LEU A 185 -41.26 -8.23 -6.86
CA LEU A 185 -42.18 -8.47 -7.97
C LEU A 185 -41.97 -9.87 -8.57
N TYR A 186 -40.72 -10.24 -8.83
CA TYR A 186 -40.33 -11.56 -9.30
C TYR A 186 -40.85 -12.67 -8.37
N ARG A 187 -40.58 -12.57 -7.06
CA ARG A 187 -41.07 -13.55 -6.07
C ARG A 187 -42.59 -13.67 -6.06
N HIS A 188 -43.28 -12.53 -6.08
CA HIS A 188 -44.74 -12.51 -6.09
C HIS A 188 -45.32 -13.20 -7.34
N ARG A 189 -44.75 -12.92 -8.52
CA ARG A 189 -45.16 -13.57 -9.78
C ARG A 189 -44.83 -15.05 -9.82
N LEU A 190 -43.71 -15.46 -9.22
CA LEU A 190 -43.35 -16.87 -9.12
C LEU A 190 -44.33 -17.62 -8.21
N ASP A 191 -44.71 -17.04 -7.07
CA ASP A 191 -45.71 -17.65 -6.18
C ASP A 191 -47.09 -17.73 -6.87
N GLU A 192 -47.46 -16.74 -7.68
CA GLU A 192 -48.67 -16.79 -8.52
C GLU A 192 -48.59 -17.92 -9.56
N ALA A 193 -47.43 -18.08 -10.22
CA ALA A 193 -47.16 -19.16 -11.16
C ALA A 193 -47.33 -20.54 -10.49
N VAL A 194 -46.68 -20.73 -9.34
CA VAL A 194 -46.74 -21.96 -8.51
C VAL A 194 -48.18 -22.30 -8.14
N ALA A 195 -48.95 -21.30 -7.67
CA ALA A 195 -50.35 -21.50 -7.26
C ALA A 195 -51.26 -21.92 -8.43
N ARG A 196 -50.94 -21.49 -9.65
CA ARG A 196 -51.66 -21.91 -10.86
C ARG A 196 -51.24 -23.29 -11.34
N MET A 197 -49.93 -23.57 -11.39
CA MET A 197 -49.42 -24.88 -11.83
C MET A 197 -49.81 -26.02 -10.89
N GLY A 198 -49.97 -25.76 -9.59
CA GLY A 198 -50.52 -26.76 -8.66
C GLY A 198 -51.93 -27.25 -9.00
N ARG A 199 -52.59 -26.64 -10.00
CA ARG A 199 -53.89 -27.06 -10.55
C ARG A 199 -53.78 -27.79 -11.89
N LEU A 200 -52.62 -27.77 -12.53
CA LEU A 200 -52.34 -28.46 -13.80
C LEU A 200 -51.79 -29.86 -13.48
N GLU A 201 -52.23 -30.87 -14.23
CA GLU A 201 -51.62 -32.20 -14.11
C GLU A 201 -50.14 -32.12 -14.54
N PRO A 202 -49.21 -32.77 -13.82
CA PRO A 202 -47.79 -32.73 -14.17
C PRO A 202 -47.59 -33.17 -15.62
N GLY A 203 -46.80 -32.39 -16.37
CA GLY A 203 -46.52 -32.64 -17.78
C GLY A 203 -46.13 -34.10 -18.02
N THR A 204 -46.66 -34.68 -19.11
CA THR A 204 -46.39 -36.08 -19.41
C THR A 204 -44.88 -36.28 -19.62
N PRO A 205 -44.29 -37.37 -19.10
CA PRO A 205 -42.84 -37.62 -19.23
C PRO A 205 -42.29 -37.49 -20.66
N GLY A 206 -43.11 -37.81 -21.67
CA GLY A 206 -42.74 -37.67 -23.08
C GLY A 206 -42.51 -36.22 -23.53
N GLN A 207 -43.25 -35.25 -22.99
CA GLN A 207 -43.07 -33.83 -23.34
C GLN A 207 -41.71 -33.31 -22.83
N ILE A 208 -41.30 -33.72 -21.64
CA ILE A 208 -39.99 -33.36 -21.07
C ILE A 208 -38.87 -34.00 -21.89
N GLU A 209 -39.04 -35.28 -22.27
CA GLU A 209 -38.06 -35.98 -23.10
C GLU A 209 -37.87 -35.31 -24.47
N ASP A 210 -38.96 -34.84 -25.10
CA ASP A 210 -38.89 -34.14 -26.38
C ASP A 210 -38.16 -32.79 -26.27
N VAL A 211 -38.42 -32.01 -25.21
CA VAL A 211 -37.72 -30.74 -24.93
C VAL A 211 -36.23 -30.96 -24.70
N VAL A 212 -35.89 -31.93 -23.85
CA VAL A 212 -34.49 -32.25 -23.52
C VAL A 212 -33.76 -32.78 -24.77
N ARG A 213 -34.39 -33.62 -25.57
CA ARG A 213 -33.79 -34.17 -26.81
C ARG A 213 -33.56 -33.08 -27.87
N ALA A 214 -34.50 -32.14 -28.02
CA ALA A 214 -34.33 -30.99 -28.90
C ALA A 214 -33.15 -30.11 -28.44
N TYR A 215 -33.07 -29.85 -27.13
CA TYR A 215 -31.98 -29.08 -26.54
C TYR A 215 -30.61 -29.75 -26.67
N GLU A 216 -30.53 -31.04 -26.39
CA GLU A 216 -29.29 -31.83 -26.53
C GLU A 216 -28.80 -31.84 -27.98
N LYS A 217 -29.71 -31.98 -28.95
CA LYS A 217 -29.38 -31.91 -30.37
C LYS A 217 -28.76 -30.55 -30.72
N ASP A 218 -29.38 -29.47 -30.27
CA ASP A 218 -28.95 -28.12 -30.64
C ASP A 218 -27.62 -27.75 -29.95
N LEU A 219 -27.38 -28.17 -28.71
CA LEU A 219 -26.06 -28.05 -28.06
C LEU A 219 -24.98 -28.86 -28.79
N ASN A 220 -25.29 -30.09 -29.17
CA ASN A 220 -24.36 -30.93 -29.93
C ASN A 220 -24.03 -30.30 -31.29
N ASP A 221 -25.00 -29.66 -31.94
CA ASP A 221 -24.79 -28.95 -33.19
C ASP A 221 -23.90 -27.71 -32.98
N ILE A 222 -24.10 -26.92 -31.93
CA ILE A 222 -23.21 -25.78 -31.59
C ILE A 222 -21.77 -26.27 -31.38
N ILE A 223 -21.57 -27.33 -30.59
CA ILE A 223 -20.24 -27.88 -30.30
C ILE A 223 -19.57 -28.42 -31.58
N LYS A 224 -20.30 -29.18 -32.41
CA LYS A 224 -19.77 -29.74 -33.66
C LYS A 224 -19.34 -28.67 -34.66
N HIS A 225 -20.05 -27.55 -34.75
CA HIS A 225 -19.73 -26.46 -35.65
C HIS A 225 -18.78 -25.42 -35.04
N GLY A 226 -18.50 -25.53 -33.73
CA GLY A 226 -17.69 -24.61 -32.95
C GLY A 226 -16.18 -24.86 -32.97
N ASP A 227 -15.71 -25.99 -33.51
CA ASP A 227 -14.30 -26.43 -33.44
C ASP A 227 -13.30 -25.43 -34.07
N ASN A 228 -13.77 -24.50 -34.90
CA ASN A 228 -12.98 -23.45 -35.54
C ASN A 228 -13.26 -22.03 -35.00
N ARG A 229 -14.14 -21.87 -34.00
CA ARG A 229 -14.50 -20.56 -33.45
C ARG A 229 -13.64 -20.23 -32.22
N PRO A 230 -13.36 -18.94 -31.96
CA PRO A 230 -12.71 -18.55 -30.71
C PRO A 230 -13.58 -18.93 -29.50
N PRO A 231 -12.98 -19.38 -28.38
CA PRO A 231 -13.74 -19.85 -27.21
C PRO A 231 -14.77 -18.87 -26.65
N ALA A 232 -14.54 -17.56 -26.81
CA ALA A 232 -15.46 -16.53 -26.36
C ALA A 232 -16.80 -16.55 -27.13
N GLU A 233 -16.75 -16.71 -28.45
CA GLU A 233 -17.97 -16.79 -29.29
C GLU A 233 -18.73 -18.08 -29.02
N LEU A 234 -18.03 -19.20 -28.80
CA LEU A 234 -18.68 -20.47 -28.44
C LEU A 234 -19.42 -20.38 -27.10
N LEU A 235 -18.85 -19.70 -26.11
CA LEU A 235 -19.49 -19.48 -24.81
C LEU A 235 -20.71 -18.57 -24.91
N GLU A 236 -20.67 -17.58 -25.79
CA GLU A 236 -21.82 -16.70 -26.11
C GLU A 236 -22.95 -17.51 -26.78
N ASP A 237 -22.63 -18.30 -27.82
CA ASP A 237 -23.61 -19.17 -28.50
C ASP A 237 -24.28 -20.17 -27.53
N ILE A 238 -23.50 -20.77 -26.62
CA ILE A 238 -24.04 -21.66 -25.58
C ILE A 238 -24.95 -20.88 -24.62
N GLY A 239 -24.56 -19.67 -24.21
CA GLY A 239 -25.35 -18.82 -23.32
C GLY A 239 -26.70 -18.40 -23.94
N ASP A 240 -26.68 -18.01 -25.20
CA ASP A 240 -27.88 -17.69 -25.97
C ASP A 240 -28.79 -18.91 -26.11
N ARG A 241 -28.19 -20.09 -26.34
CA ARG A 241 -28.97 -21.33 -26.45
C ARG A 241 -29.61 -21.73 -25.14
N VAL A 242 -28.90 -21.64 -24.02
CA VAL A 242 -29.47 -21.86 -22.67
C VAL A 242 -30.65 -20.91 -22.45
N SER A 243 -30.51 -19.64 -22.83
CA SER A 243 -31.58 -18.64 -22.70
C SER A 243 -32.79 -18.95 -23.59
N SER A 244 -32.56 -19.49 -24.79
CA SER A 244 -33.65 -19.88 -25.70
C SER A 244 -34.45 -21.09 -25.20
N PHE A 245 -33.82 -21.98 -24.44
CA PHE A 245 -34.48 -23.14 -23.84
C PHE A 245 -35.55 -22.72 -22.82
N ASP A 246 -35.24 -21.77 -21.95
CA ASP A 246 -36.20 -21.21 -21.00
C ASP A 246 -37.42 -20.62 -21.72
N LEU A 247 -37.20 -20.00 -22.88
CA LEU A 247 -38.26 -19.45 -23.71
C LEU A 247 -39.14 -20.55 -24.31
N GLU A 248 -38.56 -21.68 -24.74
CA GLU A 248 -39.31 -22.83 -25.26
C GLU A 248 -40.15 -23.50 -24.17
N VAL A 249 -39.58 -23.72 -22.98
CA VAL A 249 -40.31 -24.24 -21.81
C VAL A 249 -41.49 -23.33 -21.48
N THR A 250 -41.25 -22.02 -21.45
CA THR A 250 -42.27 -21.02 -21.21
C THR A 250 -43.36 -21.02 -22.29
N GLN A 251 -43.00 -21.10 -23.57
CA GLN A 251 -43.97 -21.13 -24.67
C GLN A 251 -44.92 -22.33 -24.57
N ARG A 252 -44.41 -23.50 -24.17
CA ARG A 252 -45.24 -24.69 -23.96
C ARG A 252 -46.20 -24.49 -22.78
N MET A 253 -45.74 -23.93 -21.66
CA MET A 253 -46.62 -23.59 -20.54
C MET A 253 -47.70 -22.56 -20.91
N VAL A 254 -47.34 -21.58 -21.74
CA VAL A 254 -48.28 -20.56 -22.25
C VAL A 254 -49.33 -21.16 -23.20
N ALA A 255 -48.99 -22.22 -23.92
CA ALA A 255 -49.95 -22.93 -24.78
C ALA A 255 -51.03 -23.64 -23.96
N GLU A 256 -50.69 -24.07 -22.74
CA GLU A 256 -51.62 -24.73 -21.80
C GLU A 256 -52.49 -23.72 -21.04
N ASP A 257 -51.93 -22.61 -20.56
CA ASP A 257 -52.67 -21.52 -19.92
C ASP A 257 -52.26 -20.14 -20.49
N PRO A 258 -53.13 -19.47 -21.28
CA PRO A 258 -52.83 -18.15 -21.83
C PRO A 258 -52.63 -17.08 -20.75
N ALA A 259 -53.19 -17.27 -19.55
CA ALA A 259 -53.00 -16.36 -18.43
C ALA A 259 -51.59 -16.49 -17.80
N PHE A 260 -50.86 -17.60 -18.08
CA PHE A 260 -49.45 -17.76 -17.72
C PHE A 260 -48.53 -16.85 -18.54
N ARG A 261 -48.97 -16.42 -19.73
CA ARG A 261 -48.19 -15.52 -20.62
C ARG A 261 -47.78 -14.24 -19.92
N GLN A 262 -48.71 -13.62 -19.19
CA GLN A 262 -48.42 -12.38 -18.48
C GLN A 262 -47.46 -12.61 -17.31
N ILE A 263 -47.62 -13.71 -16.57
CA ILE A 263 -46.75 -14.06 -15.44
C ILE A 263 -45.33 -14.31 -15.93
N ALA A 264 -45.18 -15.09 -17.00
CA ALA A 264 -43.88 -15.37 -17.60
C ALA A 264 -43.21 -14.09 -18.14
N PHE A 265 -43.97 -13.22 -18.81
CA PHE A 265 -43.45 -11.94 -19.26
C PHE A 265 -42.98 -11.06 -18.10
N ASP A 266 -43.76 -10.98 -17.01
CA ASP A 266 -43.40 -10.19 -15.83
C ASP A 266 -42.16 -10.77 -15.13
N LEU A 267 -42.06 -12.11 -15.01
CA LEU A 267 -40.88 -12.79 -14.46
C LEU A 267 -39.61 -12.47 -15.26
N GLU A 268 -39.69 -12.57 -16.59
CA GLU A 268 -38.57 -12.30 -17.49
C GLU A 268 -38.20 -10.81 -17.49
N SER A 269 -39.20 -9.93 -17.45
CA SER A 269 -38.97 -8.48 -17.35
C SER A 269 -38.28 -8.12 -16.03
N SER A 270 -38.74 -8.67 -14.90
CA SER A 270 -38.07 -8.45 -13.61
C SER A 270 -36.66 -9.05 -13.59
N ASN A 271 -36.45 -10.25 -14.13
CA ASN A 271 -35.13 -10.88 -14.22
C ASN A 271 -34.13 -10.04 -15.02
N SER A 272 -34.50 -9.65 -16.24
CA SER A 272 -33.66 -8.82 -17.11
C SER A 272 -33.36 -7.45 -16.49
N GLN A 273 -34.34 -6.85 -15.78
CA GLN A 273 -34.11 -5.60 -15.04
C GLN A 273 -33.16 -5.78 -13.86
N ILE A 274 -33.31 -6.84 -13.06
CA ILE A 274 -32.42 -7.16 -11.94
C ILE A 274 -31.00 -7.36 -12.47
N GLN A 275 -30.84 -8.15 -13.53
CA GLN A 275 -29.53 -8.41 -14.13
C GLN A 275 -28.90 -7.12 -14.69
N ARG A 276 -29.64 -6.34 -15.48
CA ARG A 276 -29.14 -5.10 -16.05
C ARG A 276 -28.72 -4.09 -14.99
N LEU A 277 -29.58 -3.86 -13.99
CA LEU A 277 -29.31 -2.89 -12.92
C LEU A 277 -28.16 -3.35 -12.02
N SER A 278 -28.06 -4.66 -11.75
CA SER A 278 -26.95 -5.21 -10.96
C SER A 278 -25.62 -5.16 -11.71
N ALA A 279 -25.64 -5.40 -13.03
CA ALA A 279 -24.46 -5.23 -13.89
C ALA A 279 -24.02 -3.77 -13.96
N ASP A 280 -24.95 -2.84 -14.16
CA ASP A 280 -24.65 -1.40 -14.15
C ASP A 280 -24.12 -0.94 -12.78
N LEU A 281 -24.72 -1.40 -11.68
CA LEU A 281 -24.23 -1.11 -10.32
C LEU A 281 -22.81 -1.65 -10.11
N ARG A 282 -22.53 -2.87 -10.57
CA ARG A 282 -21.20 -3.49 -10.51
C ARG A 282 -20.19 -2.67 -11.32
N ASP A 283 -20.53 -2.32 -12.55
CA ASP A 283 -19.64 -1.63 -13.48
C ASP A 283 -19.35 -0.20 -13.01
N ARG A 284 -20.36 0.54 -12.53
CA ARG A 284 -20.17 1.86 -11.90
C ARG A 284 -19.31 1.77 -10.65
N SER A 285 -19.48 0.74 -9.83
CA SER A 285 -18.67 0.51 -8.63
C SER A 285 -17.22 0.19 -8.97
N TRP A 286 -16.96 -0.66 -9.98
CA TRP A 286 -15.61 -0.89 -10.49
C TRP A 286 -14.98 0.35 -11.10
N GLN A 287 -15.75 1.15 -11.83
CA GLN A 287 -15.27 2.41 -12.39
C GLN A 287 -14.88 3.41 -11.30
N ARG A 288 -15.54 3.39 -10.14
CA ARG A 288 -15.12 4.18 -8.96
C ARG A 288 -13.80 3.65 -8.38
N VAL A 289 -13.68 2.34 -8.19
CA VAL A 289 -12.42 1.71 -7.73
C VAL A 289 -11.25 2.06 -8.64
N GLU A 290 -11.42 1.97 -9.97
CA GLU A 290 -10.33 2.26 -10.91
C GLU A 290 -9.97 3.75 -10.93
N ARG A 291 -10.97 4.64 -10.84
CA ARG A 291 -10.72 6.10 -10.72
C ARG A 291 -9.95 6.43 -9.44
N GLU A 292 -10.36 5.88 -8.30
CA GLU A 292 -9.67 6.06 -7.03
C GLU A 292 -8.25 5.48 -7.07
N HIS A 293 -8.03 4.33 -7.74
CA HIS A 293 -6.68 3.80 -7.98
C HIS A 293 -5.83 4.72 -8.86
N ALA A 294 -6.39 5.30 -9.91
CA ALA A 294 -5.67 6.23 -10.78
C ALA A 294 -5.27 7.51 -10.03
N GLU A 295 -6.17 8.09 -9.22
CA GLU A 295 -5.89 9.24 -8.36
C GLU A 295 -4.82 8.90 -7.31
N THR A 296 -4.93 7.72 -6.70
CA THR A 296 -3.92 7.22 -5.74
C THR A 296 -2.54 7.13 -6.38
N ARG A 297 -2.43 6.61 -7.61
CA ARG A 297 -1.15 6.55 -8.33
C ARG A 297 -0.56 7.94 -8.57
N GLN A 298 -1.39 8.95 -8.85
CA GLN A 298 -0.91 10.33 -8.98
C GLN A 298 -0.41 10.90 -7.66
N LEU A 299 -1.12 10.65 -6.55
CA LEU A 299 -0.68 11.07 -5.21
C LEU A 299 0.63 10.39 -4.80
N VAL A 300 0.78 9.11 -5.10
CA VAL A 300 2.03 8.35 -4.86
C VAL A 300 3.19 8.94 -5.65
N ARG A 301 3.00 9.24 -6.96
CA ARG A 301 4.05 9.89 -7.76
C ARG A 301 4.44 11.27 -7.22
N ARG A 302 3.47 12.07 -6.77
CA ARG A 302 3.75 13.36 -6.14
C ARG A 302 4.53 13.18 -4.83
N ALA A 303 4.13 12.23 -3.99
CA ALA A 303 4.83 11.93 -2.75
C ALA A 303 6.26 11.45 -3.01
N GLU A 304 6.47 10.59 -4.00
CA GLU A 304 7.78 10.11 -4.43
C GLU A 304 8.69 11.25 -4.87
N LEU A 305 8.16 12.17 -5.70
CA LEU A 305 8.91 13.35 -6.16
C LEU A 305 9.30 14.25 -4.99
N VAL A 306 8.37 14.55 -4.08
CA VAL A 306 8.66 15.38 -2.90
C VAL A 306 9.70 14.69 -2.00
N LEU A 307 9.58 13.38 -1.77
CA LEU A 307 10.54 12.61 -0.98
C LEU A 307 11.93 12.59 -1.62
N LEU A 308 11.99 12.50 -2.95
CA LEU A 308 13.24 12.59 -3.72
C LEU A 308 13.89 13.97 -3.56
N ILE A 309 13.12 15.06 -3.68
CA ILE A 309 13.62 16.43 -3.46
C ILE A 309 14.15 16.60 -2.03
N VAL A 310 13.36 16.20 -1.04
CA VAL A 310 13.72 16.28 0.38
C VAL A 310 15.00 15.49 0.66
N SER A 311 15.10 14.26 0.15
CA SER A 311 16.29 13.42 0.29
C SER A 311 17.51 14.08 -0.37
N GLY A 312 17.34 14.66 -1.56
CA GLY A 312 18.37 15.43 -2.24
C GLY A 312 18.87 16.62 -1.41
N ILE A 313 17.97 17.40 -0.81
CA ILE A 313 18.32 18.54 0.07
C ILE A 313 19.09 18.05 1.31
N ILE A 314 18.62 16.99 1.98
CA ILE A 314 19.29 16.42 3.15
C ILE A 314 20.70 15.96 2.78
N LEU A 315 20.87 15.30 1.62
CA LEU A 315 22.17 14.85 1.14
C LEU A 315 23.12 16.03 0.88
N VAL A 316 22.65 17.09 0.21
CA VAL A 316 23.43 18.31 -0.03
C VAL A 316 23.85 18.96 1.29
N VAL A 317 22.92 19.11 2.25
CA VAL A 317 23.22 19.67 3.58
C VAL A 317 24.23 18.80 4.33
N SER A 318 24.08 17.47 4.28
CA SER A 318 25.02 16.53 4.91
C SER A 318 26.43 16.67 4.33
N ILE A 319 26.56 16.78 3.00
CA ILE A 319 27.85 17.01 2.33
C ILE A 319 28.42 18.35 2.78
N LEU A 320 27.62 19.42 2.77
CA LEU A 320 28.04 20.76 3.15
C LEU A 320 28.56 20.81 4.59
N VAL A 321 27.84 20.20 5.54
CA VAL A 321 28.26 20.10 6.93
C VAL A 321 29.55 19.29 7.05
N SER A 322 29.68 18.17 6.32
CA SER A 322 30.91 17.37 6.32
C SER A 322 32.15 18.11 5.81
N PHE A 323 31.98 19.13 4.97
CA PHE A 323 33.09 19.98 4.51
C PHE A 323 33.39 21.15 5.45
N ILE A 324 32.36 21.75 6.06
CA ILE A 324 32.50 22.92 6.93
C ILE A 324 33.07 22.52 8.30
N LEU A 325 32.58 21.43 8.87
CA LEU A 325 32.86 21.05 10.26
C LEU A 325 34.35 20.71 10.52
N PRO A 326 35.04 19.94 9.66
CA PRO A 326 36.48 19.67 9.84
C PRO A 326 37.32 20.94 9.77
N ARG A 327 37.04 21.83 8.81
CA ARG A 327 37.80 23.08 8.65
C ARG A 327 37.57 24.04 9.80
N ALA A 328 36.34 24.09 10.33
CA ALA A 328 35.96 25.03 11.37
C ALA A 328 36.32 24.58 12.80
N VAL A 329 36.40 23.27 13.06
CA VAL A 329 36.58 22.71 14.42
C VAL A 329 37.87 21.89 14.54
N VAL A 330 38.16 21.02 13.57
CA VAL A 330 39.32 20.09 13.66
C VAL A 330 40.63 20.84 13.49
N LYS A 331 40.70 21.79 12.53
CA LYS A 331 41.95 22.53 12.29
C LYS A 331 42.44 23.31 13.52
N PRO A 332 41.62 24.13 14.20
CA PRO A 332 42.04 24.83 15.41
C PRO A 332 42.48 23.89 16.55
N LEU A 333 41.80 22.73 16.70
CA LEU A 333 42.17 21.74 17.71
C LEU A 333 43.52 21.07 17.41
N VAL A 334 43.80 20.78 16.14
CA VAL A 334 45.08 20.23 15.70
C VAL A 334 46.20 21.26 15.90
N ASP A 335 45.95 22.53 15.54
CA ASP A 335 46.91 23.62 15.71
C ASP A 335 47.24 23.84 17.21
N LEU A 336 46.22 23.81 18.08
CA LEU A 336 46.41 23.92 19.52
C LEU A 336 47.19 22.73 20.09
N ARG A 337 46.89 21.51 19.64
CA ARG A 337 47.65 20.31 20.04
C ARG A 337 49.12 20.42 19.66
N GLN A 338 49.43 20.84 18.44
CA GLN A 338 50.82 21.00 18.00
C GLN A 338 51.58 22.03 18.84
N ALA A 339 50.94 23.14 19.20
CA ALA A 339 51.54 24.15 20.07
C ALA A 339 51.86 23.59 21.47
N ILE A 340 50.97 22.77 22.04
CA ILE A 340 51.21 22.09 23.31
C ILE A 340 52.38 21.10 23.18
N ASP A 341 52.40 20.29 22.13
CA ASP A 341 53.47 19.29 21.92
C ASP A 341 54.86 19.97 21.81
N HIS A 342 54.94 21.15 21.20
CA HIS A 342 56.19 21.94 21.14
C HIS A 342 56.60 22.46 22.53
N ALA A 343 55.65 22.99 23.30
CA ALA A 343 55.93 23.46 24.66
C ALA A 343 56.40 22.31 25.59
N VAL A 344 55.82 21.11 25.45
CA VAL A 344 56.22 19.92 26.21
C VAL A 344 57.63 19.45 25.81
N SER A 345 58.01 19.61 24.54
CA SER A 345 59.36 19.28 24.06
C SER A 345 60.46 20.25 24.56
N GLY A 346 60.08 21.25 25.37
CA GLY A 346 61.00 22.21 25.97
C GLY A 346 61.24 23.47 25.15
N ASP A 347 60.54 23.61 24.02
CA ASP A 347 60.53 24.83 23.22
C ASP A 347 59.38 25.74 23.67
N TYR A 348 59.67 26.61 24.64
CA TYR A 348 58.67 27.55 25.17
C TYR A 348 58.55 28.84 24.34
N ASP A 349 59.37 29.03 23.30
CA ASP A 349 59.40 30.25 22.47
C ASP A 349 58.26 30.30 21.43
N VAL A 350 57.27 29.41 21.54
CA VAL A 350 56.08 29.42 20.68
C VAL A 350 55.14 30.56 21.08
N GLU A 351 55.11 31.61 20.27
CA GLU A 351 54.11 32.68 20.37
C GLU A 351 52.75 32.17 19.89
N ILE A 352 51.88 31.84 20.83
CA ILE A 352 50.48 31.52 20.53
C ILE A 352 49.71 32.84 20.40
N ASN A 353 49.60 33.37 19.18
CA ASN A 353 48.77 34.53 18.94
C ASN A 353 47.32 34.09 18.71
N VAL A 354 46.45 34.39 19.68
CA VAL A 354 45.05 33.92 19.69
C VAL A 354 44.16 35.13 19.50
N GLU A 355 43.60 35.25 18.30
CA GLU A 355 42.59 36.26 17.97
C GLU A 355 41.25 35.55 17.73
N GLY A 356 40.24 35.87 18.53
CA GLY A 356 38.89 35.33 18.39
C GLY A 356 38.04 35.43 19.66
N GLU A 357 36.80 34.97 19.56
CA GLU A 357 35.87 34.80 20.69
C GLU A 357 35.45 33.33 20.79
N GLY A 358 35.41 32.76 22.00
CA GLY A 358 34.83 31.44 22.26
C GLY A 358 35.73 30.48 23.06
N GLU A 359 35.20 29.28 23.30
CA GLU A 359 35.80 28.26 24.19
C GLU A 359 37.23 27.85 23.80
N VAL A 360 37.55 27.84 22.50
CA VAL A 360 38.91 27.52 22.02
C VAL A 360 39.90 28.62 22.38
N VAL A 361 39.46 29.88 22.37
CA VAL A 361 40.28 31.03 22.78
C VAL A 361 40.48 31.04 24.28
N GLU A 362 39.43 30.75 25.03
CA GLU A 362 39.48 30.60 26.48
C GLU A 362 40.47 29.49 26.87
N LEU A 363 40.39 28.32 26.22
CA LEU A 363 41.34 27.22 26.43
C LEU A 363 42.77 27.61 26.05
N ALA A 364 42.97 28.27 24.92
CA ALA A 364 44.29 28.72 24.50
C ALA A 364 44.88 29.77 25.46
N SER A 365 44.03 30.62 26.07
CA SER A 365 44.45 31.58 27.10
C SER A 365 44.89 30.90 28.39
N SER A 366 44.15 29.90 28.87
CA SER A 366 44.52 29.10 30.05
C SER A 366 45.82 28.32 29.82
N ILE A 367 46.03 27.78 28.62
CA ILE A 367 47.29 27.12 28.26
C ILE A 367 48.44 28.13 28.23
N ARG A 368 48.22 29.34 27.69
CA ARG A 368 49.25 30.39 27.66
C ARG A 368 49.67 30.78 29.08
N GLU A 369 48.72 30.95 29.99
CA GLU A 369 49.02 31.23 31.40
C GLU A 369 49.81 30.10 32.07
N LEU A 370 49.43 28.83 31.82
CA LEU A 370 50.15 27.66 32.33
C LEU A 370 51.60 27.60 31.84
N ILE A 371 51.82 27.79 30.53
CA ILE A 371 53.18 27.83 29.95
C ILE A 371 53.99 28.98 30.54
N GLY A 372 53.38 30.16 30.72
CA GLY A 372 54.02 31.30 31.38
C GLY A 372 54.48 30.97 32.80
N HIS A 373 53.63 30.28 33.57
CA HIS A 373 53.94 29.86 34.94
C HIS A 373 55.09 28.83 34.98
N LEU A 374 55.10 27.87 34.05
CA LEU A 374 56.19 26.89 33.93
C LEU A 374 57.52 27.55 33.55
N ARG A 375 57.51 28.49 32.60
CA ARG A 375 58.71 29.25 32.20
C ARG A 375 59.28 30.07 33.38
N GLY A 376 58.40 30.72 34.14
CA GLY A 376 58.77 31.45 35.36
C GLY A 376 59.35 30.55 36.45
N THR A 377 58.80 29.35 36.61
CA THR A 377 59.31 28.36 37.59
C THR A 377 60.69 27.83 37.19
N ARG A 378 60.89 27.50 35.90
CA ARG A 378 62.17 27.02 35.36
C ARG A 378 63.29 28.07 35.48
N THR A 379 62.99 29.34 35.19
CA THR A 379 63.97 30.44 35.32
C THR A 379 64.38 30.67 36.78
N ARG A 380 63.44 30.57 37.74
CA ARG A 380 63.77 30.63 39.18
C ARG A 380 64.65 29.47 39.64
N LEU A 381 64.39 28.24 39.16
CA LEU A 381 65.21 27.08 39.52
C LEU A 381 66.63 27.18 38.95
N LEU A 382 66.79 27.63 37.70
CA LEU A 382 68.10 27.83 37.08
C LEU A 382 68.88 28.99 37.69
N GLY A 383 68.21 30.05 38.17
CA GLY A 383 68.85 31.18 38.84
C GLY A 383 69.31 30.90 40.28
N ARG A 384 68.86 29.80 40.90
CA ARG A 384 69.17 29.43 42.29
C ARG A 384 70.33 28.43 42.41
N GLY A 385 70.80 27.90 41.28
CA GLY A 385 71.92 26.96 41.18
C GLY A 385 73.24 27.57 40.70
N ARG A 386 73.30 28.89 40.57
CA ARG A 386 74.53 29.69 40.52
C ARG A 386 74.65 30.43 41.84
#